data_AF-A0A5C8HZ67-F1
#
_entry.id   AF-A0A5C8HZ67-F1
#
_cell.length_a   1.000
_cell.length_b   1.000
_cell.length_c   1.000
_cell.angle_alpha   90.00
_cell.angle_beta   90.00
_cell.angle_gamma   90.00
#
_symmetry.space_group_name_H-M   'P 1'
#
loop_
_entity.id
_entity.type
_entity.pdbx_description
1 polymer ?
#
loop_
_entity_poly.entity_id
_entity_poly.type
_entity_poly.pdbx_seq_one_letter_code
_entity_poly.pdbx_strand_id
1 'polypeptide(L)'
;MVVLNTHAPVIVCTLPGFAERVGPIGDLDVRPVELAETDHVVALLASYGGRRFVIAGAGAEAAVVAAVVQRLLSGEAPVFGLAGVVLAEPEGDLGAEAFDLPTLVLPADTTQLLHSASDTAPDGAEQAATAQIAGVVHHTFPRARVGELADFVTHEISSSPTVPEEWARLIASDRVDVEVRGILSRRALPDDAEYAPQVMDAAQLTLLREIADLVVPQDGPAIDLAARVDAQLARGEGDGWRNASLPPDPEAYRTGLAALADGWAGEETLRAAIEGELETGGAFDAAQLAAWLEDVRVDLVRQWLAHPATAAKAGFDGFATGGTVLPLRGFTELGSGTRDAWEPAEVNA
;
A
#
# COMPACT_ATOMS: atom_id res chain seq x y z
N MET A 1 -22.53 -10.59 17.03
CA MET A 1 -23.01 -9.21 16.81
C MET A 1 -22.32 -8.75 15.55
N VAL A 2 -23.10 -8.64 14.47
CA VAL A 2 -22.63 -8.51 13.09
C VAL A 2 -22.11 -7.10 12.85
N VAL A 3 -20.86 -6.95 12.38
CA VAL A 3 -20.42 -5.73 11.69
C VAL A 3 -20.19 -6.11 10.23
N LEU A 4 -21.31 -6.17 9.51
CA LEU A 4 -21.36 -5.97 8.06
C LEU A 4 -21.03 -4.50 7.84
N ASN A 5 -19.81 -4.18 7.40
CA ASN A 5 -19.55 -2.92 6.71
C ASN A 5 -19.38 -3.23 5.23
N THR A 6 -20.38 -2.84 4.46
CA THR A 6 -20.87 -3.49 3.22
C THR A 6 -20.33 -2.87 1.93
N HIS A 7 -19.08 -2.42 1.86
CA HIS A 7 -18.58 -1.88 0.58
C HIS A 7 -17.23 -2.39 0.05
N ALA A 8 -16.57 -3.37 0.72
CA ALA A 8 -15.89 -4.50 0.07
C ALA A 8 -15.14 -5.39 1.10
N PRO A 9 -15.64 -6.59 1.43
CA PRO A 9 -14.84 -7.56 2.19
C PRO A 9 -13.67 -8.06 1.34
N VAL A 10 -12.50 -8.22 1.97
CA VAL A 10 -11.30 -8.79 1.36
C VAL A 10 -11.51 -10.29 1.11
N ILE A 11 -11.23 -10.75 -0.11
CA ILE A 11 -11.20 -12.18 -0.44
C ILE A 11 -9.82 -12.74 -0.09
N VAL A 12 -9.75 -13.82 0.69
CA VAL A 12 -8.50 -14.56 0.88
C VAL A 12 -8.45 -15.71 -0.12
N CYS A 13 -7.54 -15.64 -1.09
CA CYS A 13 -7.34 -16.66 -2.11
C CYS A 13 -6.26 -17.64 -1.63
N THR A 14 -6.66 -18.85 -1.25
CA THR A 14 -5.75 -19.83 -0.65
C THR A 14 -5.32 -20.87 -1.68
N LEU A 15 -4.00 -20.96 -1.91
CA LEU A 15 -3.43 -22.03 -2.70
C LEU A 15 -3.56 -23.38 -1.96
N PRO A 16 -3.60 -24.53 -2.68
CA PRO A 16 -3.89 -25.84 -2.11
C PRO A 16 -3.13 -26.17 -0.82
N GLY A 17 -1.80 -26.01 -0.83
CA GLY A 17 -0.92 -26.33 0.29
C GLY A 17 -1.20 -25.45 1.52
N PHE A 18 -1.49 -24.16 1.31
CA PHE A 18 -1.92 -23.30 2.42
C PHE A 18 -3.28 -23.73 2.99
N ALA A 19 -4.26 -23.98 2.12
CA ALA A 19 -5.61 -24.36 2.51
C ALA A 19 -5.65 -25.67 3.32
N GLU A 20 -4.89 -26.67 2.90
CA GLU A 20 -4.76 -27.96 3.59
C GLU A 20 -4.17 -27.82 5.00
N ARG A 21 -3.24 -26.87 5.19
CA ARG A 21 -2.53 -26.66 6.47
C ARG A 21 -3.34 -25.88 7.49
N VAL A 22 -4.03 -24.83 7.04
CA VAL A 22 -4.79 -23.94 7.94
C VAL A 22 -6.19 -24.50 8.23
N GLY A 23 -6.74 -25.33 7.33
CA GLY A 23 -8.07 -25.88 7.47
C GLY A 23 -9.15 -24.79 7.34
N PRO A 24 -10.35 -24.97 7.92
CA PRO A 24 -11.41 -23.99 7.81
C PRO A 24 -11.04 -22.68 8.52
N ILE A 25 -11.09 -21.59 7.76
CA ILE A 25 -10.77 -20.23 8.22
C ILE A 25 -12.10 -19.53 8.50
N GLY A 26 -12.35 -19.16 9.76
CA GLY A 26 -13.68 -18.79 10.32
C GLY A 26 -14.54 -17.82 9.52
N ASP A 27 -14.57 -16.54 9.91
CA ASP A 27 -15.48 -15.53 9.33
C ASP A 27 -14.93 -14.83 8.08
N LEU A 28 -13.73 -15.22 7.61
CA LEU A 28 -13.12 -14.67 6.39
C LEU A 28 -13.74 -15.27 5.13
N ASP A 29 -13.92 -14.45 4.09
CA ASP A 29 -14.34 -14.94 2.77
C ASP A 29 -13.14 -15.60 2.08
N VAL A 30 -12.99 -16.91 2.31
CA VAL A 30 -11.87 -17.70 1.78
C VAL A 30 -12.28 -18.46 0.53
N ARG A 31 -11.45 -18.34 -0.51
CA ARG A 31 -11.65 -19.00 -1.81
C ARG A 31 -10.45 -19.91 -2.11
N PRO A 32 -10.64 -21.23 -2.11
CA PRO A 32 -9.57 -22.15 -2.43
C PRO A 32 -9.27 -22.11 -3.93
N VAL A 33 -8.00 -22.28 -4.26
CA VAL A 33 -7.53 -22.49 -5.62
C VAL A 33 -7.26 -23.99 -5.80
N GLU A 34 -7.73 -24.58 -6.90
CA GLU A 34 -7.54 -26.02 -7.14
C GLU A 34 -6.12 -26.36 -7.63
N LEU A 35 -5.46 -25.44 -8.34
CA LEU A 35 -4.13 -25.61 -8.92
C LEU A 35 -3.23 -24.41 -8.63
N ALA A 36 -2.00 -24.67 -8.20
CA ALA A 36 -0.99 -23.63 -7.95
C ALA A 36 -0.18 -23.28 -9.22
N GLU A 37 -0.86 -23.01 -10.34
CA GLU A 37 -0.23 -22.53 -11.57
C GLU A 37 -0.52 -21.04 -11.77
N THR A 38 0.50 -20.26 -12.12
CA THR A 38 0.40 -18.78 -12.22
C THR A 38 -0.79 -18.33 -13.08
N ASP A 39 -0.97 -18.90 -14.28
CA ASP A 39 -2.08 -18.54 -15.18
C ASP A 39 -3.44 -18.94 -14.62
N HIS A 40 -3.52 -20.07 -13.93
CA HIS A 40 -4.75 -20.52 -13.28
C HIS A 40 -5.15 -19.57 -12.13
N VAL A 41 -4.19 -19.21 -11.28
CA VAL A 41 -4.40 -18.25 -10.19
C VAL A 41 -4.86 -16.90 -10.75
N VAL A 42 -4.19 -16.37 -11.79
CA VAL A 42 -4.58 -15.10 -12.42
C VAL A 42 -6.00 -15.18 -13.01
N ALA A 43 -6.36 -16.26 -13.71
CA ALA A 43 -7.69 -16.44 -14.27
C ALA A 43 -8.78 -16.49 -13.19
N LEU A 44 -8.50 -17.15 -12.07
CA LEU A 44 -9.40 -17.20 -10.92
C LEU A 44 -9.56 -15.82 -10.28
N LEU A 45 -8.47 -15.08 -10.05
CA LEU A 45 -8.51 -13.72 -9.51
C LEU A 45 -9.32 -12.77 -10.41
N ALA A 46 -9.16 -12.89 -11.73
CA ALA A 46 -9.95 -12.12 -12.71
C ALA A 46 -11.46 -12.38 -12.58
N SER A 47 -11.85 -13.60 -12.20
CA SER A 47 -13.26 -13.97 -12.01
C SER A 47 -13.94 -13.28 -10.83
N TYR A 48 -13.16 -12.72 -9.88
CA TYR A 48 -13.70 -12.00 -8.73
C TYR A 48 -14.15 -10.57 -9.04
N GLY A 49 -13.97 -10.09 -10.28
CA GLY A 49 -14.71 -8.94 -10.79
C GLY A 49 -14.42 -7.62 -10.08
N GLY A 50 -13.17 -7.38 -9.70
CA GLY A 50 -12.72 -6.12 -9.08
C GLY A 50 -12.77 -6.08 -7.56
N ARG A 51 -13.10 -7.21 -6.90
CA ARG A 51 -13.06 -7.32 -5.44
C ARG A 51 -11.61 -7.30 -4.93
N ARG A 52 -11.38 -6.64 -3.79
CA ARG A 52 -10.09 -6.61 -3.10
C ARG A 52 -9.72 -8.00 -2.58
N PHE A 53 -8.45 -8.40 -2.67
CA PHE A 53 -8.01 -9.73 -2.27
C PHE A 53 -6.59 -9.80 -1.69
N VAL A 54 -6.36 -10.86 -0.92
CA VAL A 54 -5.06 -11.31 -0.42
C VAL A 54 -4.76 -12.69 -1.00
N ILE A 55 -3.51 -12.95 -1.40
CA ILE A 55 -3.07 -14.27 -1.89
C ILE A 55 -2.31 -14.99 -0.78
N ALA A 56 -2.68 -16.23 -0.49
CA ALA A 56 -2.04 -17.04 0.54
C ALA A 56 -1.48 -18.35 -0.06
N GLY A 57 -0.22 -18.66 0.22
CA GLY A 57 0.47 -19.88 -0.24
C GLY A 57 1.39 -20.48 0.82
N ALA A 58 1.76 -21.76 0.67
CA ALA A 58 2.65 -22.45 1.60
C ALA A 58 3.79 -23.21 0.92
N GLY A 59 4.94 -23.35 1.62
CA GLY A 59 6.07 -24.15 1.12
C GLY A 59 6.54 -23.68 -0.25
N ALA A 60 6.58 -24.61 -1.20
CA ALA A 60 6.95 -24.36 -2.60
C ALA A 60 5.98 -23.42 -3.35
N GLU A 61 4.76 -23.21 -2.88
CA GLU A 61 3.78 -22.30 -3.51
C GLU A 61 4.19 -20.84 -3.41
N ALA A 62 5.13 -20.50 -2.51
CA ALA A 62 5.61 -19.13 -2.36
C ALA A 62 6.23 -18.57 -3.66
N ALA A 63 6.85 -19.42 -4.49
CA ALA A 63 7.32 -19.04 -5.82
C ALA A 63 6.18 -18.69 -6.80
N VAL A 64 5.05 -19.39 -6.70
CA VAL A 64 3.85 -19.11 -7.51
C VAL A 64 3.23 -17.77 -7.07
N VAL A 65 3.13 -17.55 -5.75
CA VAL A 65 2.64 -16.28 -5.20
C VAL A 65 3.51 -15.11 -5.67
N ALA A 66 4.84 -15.24 -5.59
CA ALA A 66 5.77 -14.23 -6.11
C ALA A 66 5.55 -13.93 -7.60
N ALA A 67 5.44 -14.96 -8.44
CA ALA A 67 5.21 -14.81 -9.87
C ALA A 67 3.86 -14.15 -10.19
N VAL A 68 2.81 -14.49 -9.44
CA VAL A 68 1.49 -13.85 -9.60
C VAL A 68 1.56 -12.38 -9.18
N VAL A 69 2.13 -12.07 -8.02
CA VAL A 69 2.25 -10.69 -7.52
C VAL A 69 3.03 -9.81 -8.48
N GLN A 70 4.16 -10.30 -9.00
CA GLN A 70 4.95 -9.58 -9.99
C GLN A 70 4.11 -9.20 -11.23
N ARG A 71 3.30 -10.12 -11.76
CA ARG A 71 2.42 -9.86 -12.92
C ARG A 71 1.27 -8.91 -12.60
N LEU A 72 0.76 -8.92 -11.36
CA LEU A 72 -0.29 -8.01 -10.91
C LEU A 72 0.25 -6.58 -10.75
N LEU A 73 1.43 -6.43 -10.13
CA LEU A 73 2.07 -5.13 -9.89
C LEU A 73 2.70 -4.55 -11.15
N SER A 74 3.15 -5.36 -12.10
CA SER A 74 3.56 -4.86 -13.42
C SER A 74 2.37 -4.39 -14.26
N GLY A 75 1.16 -4.80 -13.91
CA GLY A 75 -0.07 -4.54 -14.66
C GLY A 75 -0.26 -5.47 -15.86
N GLU A 76 0.62 -6.45 -16.08
CA GLU A 76 0.50 -7.43 -17.19
C GLU A 76 -0.75 -8.30 -17.05
N ALA A 77 -1.09 -8.68 -15.82
CA ALA A 77 -2.33 -9.39 -15.54
C ALA A 77 -3.52 -8.40 -15.61
N PRO A 78 -4.63 -8.77 -16.28
CA PRO A 78 -5.85 -7.95 -16.34
C PRO A 78 -6.68 -8.11 -15.06
N VAL A 79 -6.03 -7.87 -13.92
CA VAL A 79 -6.56 -8.06 -12.56
C VAL A 79 -6.11 -6.87 -11.73
N PHE A 80 -7.00 -6.39 -10.87
CA PHE A 80 -6.75 -5.31 -9.95
C PHE A 80 -7.38 -5.65 -8.59
N GLY A 81 -6.80 -5.17 -7.49
CA GLY A 81 -7.33 -5.36 -6.15
C GLY A 81 -6.45 -6.20 -5.21
N LEU A 82 -5.22 -6.54 -5.59
CA LEU A 82 -4.24 -7.12 -4.68
C LEU A 82 -3.99 -6.15 -3.52
N ALA A 83 -4.08 -6.63 -2.29
CA ALA A 83 -3.87 -5.83 -1.10
C ALA A 83 -2.76 -6.37 -0.19
N GLY A 84 -2.47 -7.67 -0.25
CA GLY A 84 -1.47 -8.28 0.62
C GLY A 84 -1.16 -9.72 0.22
N VAL A 85 -0.13 -10.26 0.85
CA VAL A 85 0.35 -11.63 0.66
C VAL A 85 0.50 -12.34 2.00
N VAL A 86 0.22 -13.64 2.02
CA VAL A 86 0.43 -14.50 3.20
C VAL A 86 1.24 -15.72 2.76
N LEU A 87 2.36 -15.97 3.43
CA LEU A 87 3.26 -17.08 3.11
C LEU A 87 3.46 -17.96 4.34
N ALA A 88 3.01 -19.21 4.28
CA ALA A 88 3.27 -20.19 5.33
C ALA A 88 4.48 -21.05 4.99
N GLU A 89 5.54 -20.89 5.77
CA GLU A 89 6.76 -21.70 5.70
C GLU A 89 7.34 -21.70 4.29
N PRO A 90 7.59 -20.52 3.69
CA PRO A 90 8.00 -20.43 2.30
C PRO A 90 9.32 -21.19 2.06
N GLU A 91 9.37 -21.94 0.97
CA GLU A 91 10.58 -22.62 0.50
C GLU A 91 11.28 -21.79 -0.58
N GLY A 92 12.60 -21.81 -0.58
CA GLY A 92 13.43 -21.10 -1.56
C GLY A 92 13.72 -19.65 -1.17
N ASP A 93 14.59 -19.03 -1.96
CA ASP A 93 14.85 -17.60 -1.87
C ASP A 93 13.75 -16.85 -2.63
N LEU A 94 12.94 -16.09 -1.90
CA LEU A 94 11.89 -15.25 -2.48
C LEU A 94 12.47 -13.97 -3.08
N GLY A 95 13.71 -13.62 -2.73
CA GLY A 95 14.37 -12.34 -3.01
C GLY A 95 14.09 -11.30 -1.92
N ALA A 96 15.07 -10.45 -1.60
CA ALA A 96 14.92 -9.37 -0.62
C ALA A 96 13.92 -8.27 -1.07
N GLU A 97 13.64 -8.18 -2.38
CA GLU A 97 12.71 -7.23 -3.01
C GLU A 97 11.32 -7.83 -3.26
N ALA A 98 11.07 -9.08 -2.83
CA ALA A 98 9.96 -9.89 -3.33
C ALA A 98 8.59 -9.22 -3.20
N PHE A 99 8.40 -8.42 -2.14
CA PHE A 99 7.10 -7.84 -1.83
C PHE A 99 7.25 -6.48 -1.16
N ASP A 100 7.36 -5.40 -1.95
CA ASP A 100 7.09 -4.02 -1.51
C ASP A 100 5.57 -3.83 -1.32
N LEU A 101 4.96 -4.67 -0.47
CA LEU A 101 3.55 -4.68 -0.11
C LEU A 101 3.34 -5.41 1.24
N PRO A 102 2.20 -5.19 1.92
CA PRO A 102 1.88 -5.90 3.15
C PRO A 102 1.98 -7.41 3.01
N THR A 103 2.87 -8.03 3.79
CA THR A 103 3.19 -9.46 3.70
C THR A 103 3.25 -10.09 5.08
N LEU A 104 2.43 -11.11 5.31
CA LEU A 104 2.47 -11.94 6.51
C LEU A 104 3.25 -13.23 6.25
N VAL A 105 4.39 -13.42 6.93
CA VAL A 105 5.15 -14.68 6.87
C VAL A 105 4.91 -15.50 8.12
N LEU A 106 4.31 -16.67 7.96
CA LEU A 106 4.06 -17.64 9.03
C LEU A 106 5.21 -18.67 9.07
N PRO A 107 6.09 -18.65 10.08
CA PRO A 107 7.23 -19.56 10.14
C PRO A 107 6.82 -21.01 10.45
N ALA A 108 7.74 -21.95 10.23
CA ALA A 108 7.50 -23.36 10.54
C ALA A 108 7.36 -23.58 12.04
N ASP A 109 6.30 -24.27 12.46
CA ASP A 109 6.06 -24.63 13.87
C ASP A 109 7.15 -25.59 14.35
N THR A 110 8.29 -25.06 14.80
CA THR A 110 9.23 -25.86 15.61
C THR A 110 9.18 -25.39 17.06
N THR A 111 8.15 -25.82 17.77
CA THR A 111 8.27 -26.01 19.22
C THR A 111 8.72 -27.46 19.47
N GLN A 112 9.97 -27.81 19.14
CA GLN A 112 10.57 -28.99 19.75
C GLN A 112 11.08 -28.58 21.14
N LEU A 113 10.34 -29.01 22.16
CA LEU A 113 10.83 -29.07 23.54
C LEU A 113 12.09 -29.97 23.56
N LEU A 114 13.27 -29.36 23.60
CA LEU A 114 14.50 -30.07 23.96
C LEU A 114 14.43 -30.45 25.45
N HIS A 115 13.92 -31.64 25.74
CA HIS A 115 14.20 -32.33 27.01
C HIS A 115 15.10 -33.53 26.74
N SER A 116 16.38 -33.33 27.10
CA SER A 116 17.38 -34.29 27.59
C SER A 116 17.53 -35.65 26.89
N ALA A 117 18.68 -35.87 26.24
CA ALA A 117 19.74 -36.77 26.76
C ALA A 117 20.99 -36.80 25.85
N SER A 118 22.11 -36.31 26.41
CA SER A 118 23.51 -36.77 26.33
C SER A 118 24.25 -37.03 24.99
N ASP A 119 25.39 -36.32 24.92
CA ASP A 119 26.73 -36.74 24.46
C ASP A 119 26.97 -37.10 22.99
N THR A 120 27.43 -36.12 22.21
CA THR A 120 28.86 -36.00 21.80
C THR A 120 28.99 -34.92 20.71
N ALA A 121 29.68 -33.83 21.01
CA ALA A 121 30.16 -32.89 19.99
C ALA A 121 31.48 -33.40 19.38
N PRO A 122 31.75 -33.03 18.11
CA PRO A 122 33.00 -32.34 17.86
C PRO A 122 32.80 -30.99 17.17
N ASP A 123 33.71 -30.09 17.55
CA ASP A 123 33.82 -28.68 17.20
C ASP A 123 33.69 -28.36 15.70
N GLY A 124 33.02 -27.24 15.40
CA GLY A 124 33.50 -26.34 14.33
C GLY A 124 32.62 -26.09 13.10
N ALA A 125 31.30 -26.33 13.13
CA ALA A 125 30.46 -26.10 11.93
C ALA A 125 29.10 -25.42 12.16
N GLU A 126 28.85 -24.81 13.33
CA GLU A 126 27.54 -24.19 13.63
C GLU A 126 27.55 -22.65 13.62
N GLN A 127 28.71 -22.01 13.54
CA GLN A 127 28.84 -20.55 13.59
C GLN A 127 28.85 -19.85 12.22
N ALA A 128 28.75 -20.60 11.12
CA ALA A 128 28.81 -20.04 9.76
C ALA A 128 27.48 -20.08 8.98
N ALA A 129 26.48 -20.85 9.42
CA ALA A 129 25.17 -20.92 8.75
C ALA A 129 24.15 -19.90 9.29
N THR A 130 24.39 -19.32 10.45
CA THR A 130 23.45 -18.42 11.16
C THR A 130 23.67 -16.93 10.81
N ALA A 131 24.57 -16.61 9.88
CA ALA A 131 24.99 -15.23 9.59
C ALA A 131 24.66 -14.70 8.18
N GLN A 132 23.82 -15.40 7.39
CA GLN A 132 23.45 -14.96 6.04
C GLN A 132 21.95 -15.16 5.74
N ILE A 133 21.11 -14.58 6.59
CA ILE A 133 19.78 -14.09 6.19
C ILE A 133 19.78 -12.63 6.60
N ALA A 134 20.28 -11.78 5.71
CA ALA A 134 20.39 -10.34 5.92
C ALA A 134 19.16 -9.67 5.32
N GLY A 135 18.38 -8.99 6.17
CA GLY A 135 17.55 -7.85 5.79
C GLY A 135 16.03 -8.07 5.76
N VAL A 136 15.37 -7.59 6.80
CA VAL A 136 13.92 -7.27 6.92
C VAL A 136 12.96 -8.47 6.98
N VAL A 137 12.83 -9.03 8.18
CA VAL A 137 11.53 -9.51 8.68
C VAL A 137 11.38 -8.89 10.07
N HIS A 138 10.53 -7.87 10.19
CA HIS A 138 10.19 -7.32 11.51
C HIS A 138 9.46 -8.40 12.32
N HIS A 139 10.02 -8.68 13.49
CA HIS A 139 9.55 -9.60 14.54
C HIS A 139 8.25 -9.05 15.15
N THR A 140 7.22 -9.74 15.63
CA THR A 140 6.95 -11.12 16.09
C THR A 140 5.41 -11.14 16.40
N PHE A 141 4.65 -12.24 16.47
CA PHE A 141 4.55 -13.11 17.67
C PHE A 141 3.33 -14.09 17.53
N PRO A 142 3.29 -15.25 18.23
CA PRO A 142 2.48 -16.42 17.88
C PRO A 142 1.19 -16.66 18.69
N ARG A 143 0.28 -17.46 18.07
CA ARG A 143 -0.24 -18.79 18.49
C ARG A 143 -1.77 -19.02 18.35
N ALA A 144 -2.32 -18.78 17.17
CA ALA A 144 -3.41 -19.57 16.56
C ALA A 144 -3.59 -19.10 15.11
N ARG A 145 -3.05 -19.84 14.14
CA ARG A 145 -2.71 -19.40 12.76
C ARG A 145 -3.86 -18.78 11.92
N VAL A 146 -5.13 -18.98 12.29
CA VAL A 146 -6.30 -18.28 11.68
C VAL A 146 -6.48 -16.87 12.24
N GLY A 147 -6.23 -16.68 13.54
CA GLY A 147 -6.26 -15.38 14.19
C GLY A 147 -5.22 -14.44 13.60
N GLU A 148 -4.01 -14.95 13.34
CA GLU A 148 -2.93 -14.16 12.72
C GLU A 148 -3.31 -13.63 11.33
N LEU A 149 -3.98 -14.46 10.51
CA LEU A 149 -4.50 -14.03 9.21
C LEU A 149 -5.63 -13.00 9.35
N ALA A 150 -6.56 -13.21 10.29
CA ALA A 150 -7.66 -12.28 10.53
C ALA A 150 -7.16 -10.94 11.07
N ASP A 151 -6.17 -10.96 11.96
CA ASP A 151 -5.53 -9.77 12.51
C ASP A 151 -4.78 -9.01 11.43
N PHE A 152 -4.01 -9.69 10.57
CA PHE A 152 -3.37 -9.08 9.41
C PHE A 152 -4.36 -8.40 8.47
N VAL A 153 -5.45 -9.08 8.09
CA VAL A 153 -6.49 -8.48 7.24
C VAL A 153 -7.15 -7.28 7.93
N THR A 154 -7.36 -7.35 9.24
CA THR A 154 -8.03 -6.27 9.99
C THR A 154 -7.14 -5.04 10.16
N HIS A 155 -5.88 -5.22 10.53
CA HIS A 155 -4.99 -4.12 10.90
C HIS A 155 -4.20 -3.57 9.71
N GLU A 156 -3.70 -4.43 8.83
CA GLU A 156 -2.84 -4.02 7.70
C GLU A 156 -3.64 -3.74 6.43
N ILE A 157 -4.71 -4.49 6.17
CA ILE A 157 -5.42 -4.39 4.90
C ILE A 157 -6.64 -3.46 5.00
N SER A 158 -7.46 -3.66 6.03
CA SER A 158 -8.75 -2.97 6.15
C SER A 158 -8.63 -1.49 6.57
N SER A 159 -7.44 -1.07 7.02
CA SER A 159 -7.09 0.31 7.36
C SER A 159 -6.87 1.21 6.14
N SER A 160 -6.74 0.62 4.94
CA SER A 160 -6.49 1.33 3.70
C SER A 160 -7.76 1.59 2.87
N PRO A 161 -7.87 2.73 2.17
CA PRO A 161 -9.03 3.06 1.35
C PRO A 161 -9.31 1.99 0.28
N THR A 162 -10.59 1.69 0.08
CA THR A 162 -11.02 0.70 -0.92
C THR A 162 -11.41 1.36 -2.22
N VAL A 163 -10.90 0.84 -3.34
CA VAL A 163 -11.36 1.20 -4.68
C VAL A 163 -12.71 0.52 -4.95
N PRO A 164 -13.76 1.23 -5.35
CA PRO A 164 -15.05 0.60 -5.65
C PRO A 164 -14.95 -0.42 -6.78
N GLU A 165 -15.76 -1.48 -6.74
CA GLU A 165 -15.61 -2.63 -7.65
C GLU A 165 -15.70 -2.26 -9.14
N GLU A 166 -16.58 -1.32 -9.52
CA GLU A 166 -16.68 -0.87 -10.92
C GLU A 166 -15.41 -0.16 -11.40
N TRP A 167 -14.79 0.63 -10.53
CA TRP A 167 -13.51 1.29 -10.80
C TRP A 167 -12.37 0.28 -10.86
N ALA A 168 -12.35 -0.71 -9.97
CA ALA A 168 -11.40 -1.81 -10.02
C ALA A 168 -11.53 -2.62 -11.33
N ARG A 169 -12.77 -2.88 -11.79
CA ARG A 169 -13.05 -3.52 -13.09
C ARG A 169 -12.55 -2.66 -14.26
N LEU A 170 -12.75 -1.34 -14.20
CA LEU A 170 -12.25 -0.43 -15.22
C LEU A 170 -10.72 -0.48 -15.30
N ILE A 171 -10.03 -0.43 -14.15
CA ILE A 171 -8.56 -0.51 -14.08
C ILE A 171 -8.04 -1.85 -14.63
N ALA A 172 -8.73 -2.95 -14.32
CA ALA A 172 -8.41 -4.28 -14.82
C ALA A 172 -8.69 -4.47 -16.33
N SER A 173 -9.50 -3.59 -16.94
CA SER A 173 -9.95 -3.72 -18.32
C SER A 173 -8.86 -3.43 -19.36
N ASP A 174 -9.16 -3.77 -20.60
CA ASP A 174 -8.33 -3.48 -21.79
C ASP A 174 -8.34 -1.99 -22.19
N ARG A 175 -9.02 -1.10 -21.46
CA ARG A 175 -8.99 0.37 -21.64
C ARG A 175 -7.83 1.05 -20.94
N VAL A 176 -7.17 0.34 -20.03
CA VAL A 176 -6.04 0.88 -19.25
C VAL A 176 -4.76 0.23 -19.74
N ASP A 177 -3.76 1.06 -20.02
CA ASP A 177 -2.43 0.58 -20.43
C ASP A 177 -1.80 -0.27 -19.32
N VAL A 178 -0.98 -1.25 -19.72
CA VAL A 178 -0.29 -2.15 -18.79
C VAL A 178 0.48 -1.35 -17.73
N GLU A 179 1.24 -0.34 -18.16
CA GLU A 179 2.04 0.50 -17.26
C GLU A 179 1.17 1.31 -16.29
N VAL A 180 0.09 1.91 -16.78
CA VAL A 180 -0.86 2.67 -15.94
C VAL A 180 -1.54 1.74 -14.93
N ARG A 181 -1.96 0.54 -15.35
CA ARG A 181 -2.52 -0.47 -14.43
C ARG A 181 -1.52 -0.82 -13.34
N GLY A 182 -0.26 -1.08 -13.69
CA GLY A 182 0.79 -1.39 -12.72
C GLY A 182 1.05 -0.25 -11.72
N ILE A 183 1.06 1.00 -12.19
CA ILE A 183 1.17 2.19 -11.32
C ILE A 183 -0.01 2.27 -10.35
N LEU A 184 -1.23 2.11 -10.85
CA LEU A 184 -2.44 2.16 -10.00
C LEU A 184 -2.47 0.99 -9.01
N SER A 185 -2.03 -0.21 -9.42
CA SER A 185 -1.94 -1.39 -8.54
C SER A 185 -1.02 -1.12 -7.35
N ARG A 186 0.18 -0.55 -7.59
CA ARG A 186 1.11 -0.18 -6.50
C ARG A 186 0.52 0.90 -5.60
N ARG A 187 -0.10 1.94 -6.17
CA ARG A 187 -0.68 3.04 -5.39
C ARG A 187 -1.86 2.64 -4.51
N ALA A 188 -2.55 1.56 -4.86
CA ALA A 188 -3.69 0.99 -4.14
C ALA A 188 -3.29 0.03 -3.01
N LEU A 189 -2.01 -0.29 -2.88
CA LEU A 189 -1.52 -1.08 -1.75
C LEU A 189 -1.75 -0.31 -0.44
N PRO A 190 -2.07 -1.02 0.66
CA PRO A 190 -2.09 -0.40 1.98
C PRO A 190 -0.73 0.20 2.34
N ASP A 191 -0.79 1.31 3.08
CA ASP A 191 0.40 1.92 3.67
C ASP A 191 0.88 1.07 4.85
N ASP A 192 2.19 1.09 5.11
CA ASP A 192 2.80 0.40 6.24
C ASP A 192 2.37 1.07 7.56
N ALA A 193 1.61 0.33 8.39
CA ALA A 193 1.13 0.82 9.67
C ALA A 193 2.27 1.13 10.66
N GLU A 194 3.44 0.49 10.50
CA GLU A 194 4.63 0.69 11.33
C GLU A 194 5.71 1.52 10.62
N TYR A 195 5.33 2.27 9.57
CA TYR A 195 6.26 3.06 8.77
C TYR A 195 7.24 3.89 9.62
N ALA A 196 8.53 3.62 9.46
CA ALA A 196 9.61 4.39 10.06
C ALA A 196 10.10 5.46 9.07
N PRO A 197 10.14 6.75 9.46
CA PRO A 197 10.59 7.80 8.55
C PRO A 197 12.07 7.64 8.21
N GLN A 198 12.40 7.95 6.96
CA GLN A 198 13.73 7.84 6.37
C GLN A 198 14.41 9.21 6.21
N VAL A 199 13.62 10.25 5.96
CA VAL A 199 14.12 11.63 5.83
C VAL A 199 13.89 12.43 7.11
N MET A 200 12.70 12.29 7.68
CA MET A 200 12.27 12.95 8.91
C MET A 200 12.62 12.14 10.17
N ASP A 201 12.51 12.78 11.33
CA ASP A 201 12.35 12.04 12.59
C ASP A 201 10.86 11.72 12.89
N ALA A 202 10.62 10.91 13.93
CA ALA A 202 9.28 10.46 14.29
C ALA A 202 8.34 11.61 14.73
N ALA A 203 8.87 12.66 15.36
CA ALA A 203 8.07 13.80 15.79
C ALA A 203 7.67 14.66 14.59
N GLN A 204 8.60 14.86 13.65
CA GLN A 204 8.38 15.53 12.37
C GLN A 204 7.34 14.80 11.52
N LEU A 205 7.43 13.47 11.40
CA LEU A 205 6.41 12.68 10.69
C LEU A 205 5.04 12.82 11.35
N THR A 206 4.97 12.78 12.68
CA THR A 206 3.72 12.98 13.42
C THR A 206 3.11 14.35 13.14
N LEU A 207 3.92 15.41 13.18
CA LEU A 207 3.48 16.76 12.85
C LEU A 207 3.00 16.87 11.39
N LEU A 208 3.69 16.22 10.44
CA LEU A 208 3.24 16.21 9.04
C LEU A 208 1.91 15.47 8.88
N ARG A 209 1.65 14.39 9.63
CA ARG A 209 0.34 13.71 9.64
C ARG A 209 -0.75 14.65 10.14
N GLU A 210 -0.51 15.42 11.20
CA GLU A 210 -1.47 16.43 11.68
C GLU A 210 -1.72 17.54 10.66
N ILE A 211 -0.68 18.00 9.96
CA ILE A 211 -0.83 18.94 8.85
C ILE A 211 -1.65 18.31 7.71
N ALA A 212 -1.37 17.05 7.36
CA ALA A 212 -2.07 16.33 6.30
C ALA A 212 -3.57 16.20 6.58
N ASP A 213 -3.95 15.89 7.81
CA ASP A 213 -5.35 15.79 8.24
C ASP A 213 -6.10 17.12 8.08
N LEU A 214 -5.41 18.26 8.24
CA LEU A 214 -5.98 19.59 8.04
C LEU A 214 -6.03 20.00 6.55
N VAL A 215 -5.00 19.67 5.78
CA VAL A 215 -4.87 20.06 4.37
C VAL A 215 -5.78 19.24 3.47
N VAL A 216 -5.84 17.93 3.70
CA VAL A 216 -6.64 16.98 2.92
C VAL A 216 -7.46 16.10 3.88
N PRO A 217 -8.57 16.60 4.43
CA PRO A 217 -9.44 15.80 5.28
C PRO A 217 -9.96 14.56 4.52
N GLN A 218 -9.79 13.38 5.11
CA GLN A 218 -10.21 12.10 4.52
C GLN A 218 -11.37 11.50 5.32
N ASP A 219 -12.35 10.92 4.61
CA ASP A 219 -13.46 10.19 5.20
C ASP A 219 -13.16 8.68 5.20
N GLY A 220 -13.31 8.01 6.34
CA GLY A 220 -13.11 6.56 6.44
C GLY A 220 -11.62 6.15 6.50
N PRO A 221 -11.28 4.92 6.07
CA PRO A 221 -9.89 4.46 6.00
C PRO A 221 -9.03 5.44 5.18
N ALA A 222 -7.95 5.95 5.77
CA ALA A 222 -7.17 7.06 5.24
C ALA A 222 -5.87 6.60 4.59
N ILE A 223 -5.41 7.37 3.60
CA ILE A 223 -4.05 7.26 3.05
C ILE A 223 -3.09 7.97 4.01
N ASP A 224 -1.99 7.32 4.38
CA ASP A 224 -0.91 7.99 5.13
C ASP A 224 -0.09 8.88 4.19
N LEU A 225 -0.62 10.06 3.91
CA LEU A 225 -0.02 11.04 2.99
C LEU A 225 1.38 11.45 3.47
N ALA A 226 1.59 11.57 4.77
CA ALA A 226 2.87 11.98 5.33
C ALA A 226 3.95 10.91 5.12
N ALA A 227 3.64 9.63 5.40
CA ALA A 227 4.55 8.53 5.14
C ALA A 227 4.91 8.41 3.65
N ARG A 228 3.93 8.58 2.75
CA ARG A 228 4.17 8.58 1.30
C ARG A 228 5.07 9.73 0.85
N VAL A 229 4.91 10.92 1.43
CA VAL A 229 5.79 12.07 1.17
C VAL A 229 7.21 11.79 1.67
N ASP A 230 7.40 11.30 2.90
CA ASP A 230 8.74 10.96 3.41
C ASP A 230 9.43 9.90 2.53
N ALA A 231 8.71 8.85 2.14
CA ALA A 231 9.21 7.82 1.24
C ALA A 231 9.53 8.36 -0.17
N GLN A 232 8.78 9.34 -0.68
CA GLN A 232 9.08 10.02 -1.94
C GLN A 232 10.37 10.84 -1.83
N LEU A 233 10.53 11.59 -0.74
CA LEU A 233 11.74 12.39 -0.47
C LEU A 233 12.97 11.47 -0.33
N ALA A 234 12.84 10.33 0.34
CA ALA A 234 13.91 9.35 0.52
C ALA A 234 14.41 8.79 -0.83
N ARG A 235 13.48 8.58 -1.78
CA ARG A 235 13.80 8.15 -3.15
C ARG A 235 14.37 9.27 -4.03
N GLY A 236 14.39 10.52 -3.54
CA GLY A 236 14.82 11.68 -4.31
C GLY A 236 13.87 12.02 -5.45
N GLU A 237 12.60 11.65 -5.34
CA GLU A 237 11.58 11.94 -6.34
C GLU A 237 10.94 13.30 -6.07
N GLY A 238 10.83 14.12 -7.13
CA GLY A 238 10.19 15.43 -7.08
C GLY A 238 9.42 15.71 -8.37
N ASP A 239 8.75 16.85 -8.44
CA ASP A 239 8.08 17.33 -9.65
C ASP A 239 9.04 18.04 -10.63
N GLY A 240 10.32 18.14 -10.27
CA GLY A 240 11.36 18.82 -11.05
C GLY A 240 11.44 20.32 -10.80
N TRP A 241 10.63 20.86 -9.88
CA TRP A 241 10.64 22.24 -9.46
C TRP A 241 11.06 22.35 -7.99
N ARG A 242 11.68 23.48 -7.64
CA ARG A 242 12.03 23.83 -6.28
C ARG A 242 12.02 25.33 -6.15
N ASN A 243 11.41 25.87 -5.09
CA ASN A 243 11.48 27.29 -4.81
C ASN A 243 12.94 27.72 -4.59
N ALA A 244 13.37 28.78 -5.28
CA ALA A 244 14.75 29.27 -5.23
C ALA A 244 15.17 29.77 -3.83
N SER A 245 14.21 30.16 -3.00
CA SER A 245 14.43 30.68 -1.64
C SER A 245 14.49 29.59 -0.56
N LEU A 246 14.22 28.34 -0.91
CA LEU A 246 14.26 27.19 0.00
C LEU A 246 15.55 26.37 -0.19
N PRO A 247 15.99 25.57 0.79
CA PRO A 247 17.00 24.54 0.57
C PRO A 247 16.43 23.35 -0.24
N PRO A 248 17.21 22.31 -0.55
CA PRO A 248 16.69 21.07 -1.15
C PRO A 248 15.61 20.41 -0.29
N ASP A 249 14.65 19.72 -0.91
CA ASP A 249 13.40 19.28 -0.28
C ASP A 249 13.58 18.51 1.04
N PRO A 250 14.49 17.52 1.16
CA PRO A 250 14.72 16.82 2.44
C PRO A 250 15.19 17.73 3.58
N GLU A 251 15.95 18.78 3.27
CA GLU A 251 16.36 19.80 4.24
C GLU A 251 15.24 20.80 4.51
N ALA A 252 14.48 21.18 3.49
CA ALA A 252 13.35 22.10 3.62
C ALA A 252 12.26 21.52 4.54
N TYR A 253 11.89 20.25 4.35
CA TYR A 253 10.93 19.55 5.19
C TYR A 253 11.35 19.49 6.66
N ARG A 254 12.58 19.08 6.95
CA ARG A 254 13.10 19.06 8.33
C ARG A 254 13.11 20.46 8.95
N THR A 255 13.48 21.48 8.18
CA THR A 255 13.60 22.86 8.65
C THR A 255 12.24 23.49 8.92
N GLY A 256 11.27 23.33 8.01
CA GLY A 256 9.92 23.85 8.16
C GLY A 256 9.15 23.19 9.30
N LEU A 257 9.23 21.86 9.42
CA LEU A 257 8.60 21.13 10.53
C LEU A 257 9.20 21.52 11.88
N ALA A 258 10.54 21.68 11.96
CA ALA A 258 11.18 22.17 13.18
C ALA A 258 10.75 23.60 13.54
N ALA A 259 10.53 24.47 12.54
CA ALA A 259 10.05 25.83 12.78
C ALA A 259 8.62 25.88 13.33
N LEU A 260 7.77 24.92 12.95
CA LEU A 260 6.38 24.82 13.45
C LEU A 260 6.26 24.14 14.81
N ALA A 261 7.17 23.22 15.16
CA ALA A 261 7.02 22.31 16.29
C ALA A 261 6.71 22.97 17.64
N ASP A 262 7.42 24.05 17.99
CA ASP A 262 7.31 24.69 19.32
C ASP A 262 6.00 25.50 19.50
N GLY A 263 5.37 25.91 18.39
CA GLY A 263 4.17 26.77 18.37
C GLY A 263 2.96 26.15 17.70
N TRP A 264 3.00 24.84 17.42
CA TRP A 264 1.93 24.15 16.71
C TRP A 264 0.67 24.07 17.57
N ALA A 265 -0.41 24.69 17.08
CA ALA A 265 -1.73 24.70 17.69
C ALA A 265 -2.82 24.29 16.69
N GLY A 266 -2.44 23.53 15.66
CA GLY A 266 -3.36 23.05 14.61
C GLY A 266 -3.70 24.14 13.58
N GLU A 267 -4.98 24.22 13.23
CA GLU A 267 -5.52 25.01 12.11
C GLU A 267 -5.13 26.50 12.16
N GLU A 268 -5.13 27.11 13.35
CA GLU A 268 -4.77 28.52 13.52
C GLU A 268 -3.31 28.80 13.13
N THR A 269 -2.39 27.97 13.61
CA THR A 269 -0.96 28.06 13.29
C THR A 269 -0.75 27.79 11.80
N LEU A 270 -1.42 26.78 11.25
CA LEU A 270 -1.33 26.45 9.82
C LEU A 270 -1.79 27.61 8.94
N ARG A 271 -2.94 28.21 9.26
CA ARG A 271 -3.48 29.35 8.51
C ARG A 271 -2.54 30.55 8.56
N ALA A 272 -2.07 30.94 9.75
CA ALA A 272 -1.14 32.05 9.90
C ALA A 272 0.18 31.83 9.11
N ALA A 273 0.67 30.58 9.07
CA ALA A 273 1.86 30.24 8.30
C ALA A 273 1.62 30.29 6.79
N ILE A 274 0.46 29.84 6.31
CA ILE A 274 0.05 29.95 4.89
C ILE A 274 -0.12 31.41 4.47
N GLU A 275 -0.69 32.25 5.34
CA GLU A 275 -0.89 33.69 5.10
C GLU A 275 0.43 34.49 5.17
N GLY A 276 1.53 33.86 5.58
CA GLY A 276 2.84 34.51 5.73
C GLY A 276 2.91 35.44 6.94
N GLU A 277 2.06 35.22 7.94
CA GLU A 277 1.94 36.03 9.16
C GLU A 277 2.63 35.37 10.37
N LEU A 278 3.02 34.10 10.26
CA LEU A 278 3.65 33.36 11.35
C LEU A 278 5.17 33.60 11.41
N GLU A 279 5.58 34.35 12.42
CA GLU A 279 6.98 34.49 12.81
C GLU A 279 7.35 33.44 13.86
N THR A 280 8.19 32.47 13.48
CA THR A 280 8.61 31.37 14.37
C THR A 280 9.91 31.68 15.13
N GLY A 281 10.67 32.67 14.66
CA GLY A 281 12.05 32.93 15.14
C GLY A 281 13.04 31.80 14.79
N GLY A 282 12.62 30.85 13.94
CA GLY A 282 13.42 29.72 13.48
C GLY A 282 14.32 30.06 12.28
N ALA A 283 14.77 29.02 11.57
CA ALA A 283 15.66 29.18 10.43
C ALA A 283 14.96 29.69 9.16
N PHE A 284 13.64 29.54 9.06
CA PHE A 284 12.83 30.16 8.02
C PHE A 284 12.19 31.43 8.55
N ASP A 285 12.28 32.50 7.76
CA ASP A 285 11.39 33.65 7.93
C ASP A 285 9.96 33.30 7.50
N ALA A 286 9.00 34.20 7.77
CA ALA A 286 7.59 33.94 7.46
C ALA A 286 7.34 33.68 5.96
N ALA A 287 8.10 34.31 5.06
CA ALA A 287 7.93 34.12 3.62
C ALA A 287 8.47 32.77 3.15
N GLN A 288 9.62 32.33 3.69
CA GLN A 288 10.16 31.00 3.45
C GLN A 288 9.27 29.91 4.03
N LEU A 289 8.70 30.13 5.22
CA LEU A 289 7.77 29.17 5.83
C LEU A 289 6.49 29.02 4.99
N ALA A 290 5.93 30.12 4.50
CA ALA A 290 4.77 30.11 3.61
C ALA A 290 5.08 29.40 2.28
N ALA A 291 6.22 29.70 1.66
CA ALA A 291 6.66 29.04 0.43
C ALA A 291 6.87 27.54 0.62
N TRP A 292 7.47 27.12 1.73
CA TRP A 292 7.64 25.71 2.05
C TRP A 292 6.30 25.02 2.28
N LEU A 293 5.35 25.66 2.97
CA LEU A 293 4.01 25.11 3.17
C LEU A 293 3.21 24.99 1.87
N GLU A 294 3.46 25.84 0.87
CA GLU A 294 2.90 25.67 -0.47
C GLU A 294 3.33 24.33 -1.07
N ASP A 295 4.64 24.03 -1.06
CA ASP A 295 5.20 22.76 -1.56
C ASP A 295 4.65 21.56 -0.78
N VAL A 296 4.60 21.63 0.56
CA VAL A 296 4.01 20.59 1.42
C VAL A 296 2.56 20.30 1.04
N ARG A 297 1.74 21.34 0.85
CA ARG A 297 0.33 21.17 0.51
C ARG A 297 0.17 20.55 -0.89
N VAL A 298 1.00 20.96 -1.84
CA VAL A 298 1.01 20.37 -3.19
C VAL A 298 1.35 18.88 -3.13
N ASP A 299 2.40 18.50 -2.40
CA ASP A 299 2.81 17.11 -2.25
C ASP A 299 1.72 16.25 -1.60
N LEU A 300 1.12 16.71 -0.50
CA LEU A 300 0.04 16.00 0.19
C LEU A 300 -1.18 15.80 -0.72
N VAL A 301 -1.64 16.86 -1.40
CA VAL A 301 -2.76 16.78 -2.35
C VAL A 301 -2.41 15.85 -3.52
N ARG A 302 -1.17 15.87 -4.01
CA ARG A 302 -0.72 15.00 -5.09
C ARG A 302 -0.72 13.54 -4.69
N GLN A 303 -0.24 13.21 -3.50
CA GLN A 303 -0.30 11.84 -2.96
C GLN A 303 -1.75 11.36 -2.84
N TRP A 304 -2.65 12.23 -2.37
CA TRP A 304 -4.06 11.93 -2.26
C TRP A 304 -4.72 11.67 -3.63
N LEU A 305 -4.52 12.58 -4.59
CA LEU A 305 -5.05 12.46 -5.96
C LEU A 305 -4.47 11.28 -6.74
N ALA A 306 -3.26 10.84 -6.40
CA ALA A 306 -2.61 9.70 -7.06
C ALA A 306 -3.31 8.37 -6.74
N HIS A 307 -4.01 8.26 -5.62
CA HIS A 307 -4.66 7.02 -5.19
C HIS A 307 -5.93 6.72 -6.00
N PRO A 308 -6.13 5.48 -6.50
CA PRO A 308 -7.30 5.15 -7.35
C PRO A 308 -8.65 5.29 -6.64
N ALA A 309 -8.73 5.10 -5.32
CA ALA A 309 -9.97 5.37 -4.58
C ALA A 309 -10.33 6.87 -4.58
N THR A 310 -9.32 7.75 -4.62
CA THR A 310 -9.53 9.20 -4.76
C THR A 310 -9.98 9.55 -6.17
N ALA A 311 -9.39 8.94 -7.20
CA ALA A 311 -9.86 9.10 -8.58
C ALA A 311 -11.34 8.72 -8.71
N ALA A 312 -11.75 7.61 -8.06
CA ALA A 312 -13.15 7.21 -8.00
C ALA A 312 -14.03 8.24 -7.28
N LYS A 313 -13.60 8.74 -6.11
CA LYS A 313 -14.31 9.80 -5.35
C LYS A 313 -14.44 11.10 -6.16
N ALA A 314 -13.43 11.44 -6.96
CA ALA A 314 -13.43 12.61 -7.82
C ALA A 314 -14.20 12.41 -9.14
N GLY A 315 -14.63 11.18 -9.46
CA GLY A 315 -15.22 10.85 -10.76
C GLY A 315 -14.22 11.00 -11.92
N PHE A 316 -12.92 10.84 -11.65
CA PHE A 316 -11.87 11.00 -12.65
C PHE A 316 -11.46 9.65 -13.26
N ASP A 317 -11.84 9.43 -14.51
CA ASP A 317 -11.59 8.20 -15.28
C ASP A 317 -10.71 8.43 -16.53
N GLY A 318 -10.06 9.60 -16.63
CA GLY A 318 -9.21 9.99 -17.76
C GLY A 318 -8.02 9.06 -18.01
N PHE A 319 -7.70 8.16 -17.08
CA PHE A 319 -6.71 7.10 -17.27
C PHE A 319 -7.21 5.95 -18.18
N ALA A 320 -8.52 5.88 -18.49
CA ALA A 320 -9.15 4.82 -19.29
C ALA A 320 -9.38 5.18 -20.76
N THR A 321 -8.62 6.15 -21.29
CA THR A 321 -8.62 6.54 -22.71
C THR A 321 -7.51 5.88 -23.53
N GLY A 322 -6.70 5.03 -22.91
CA GLY A 322 -5.64 4.24 -23.55
C GLY A 322 -6.11 2.83 -23.87
N GLY A 323 -5.22 1.86 -23.63
CA GLY A 323 -5.57 0.45 -23.59
C GLY A 323 -4.65 -0.46 -24.40
N THR A 324 -4.92 -1.75 -24.26
CA THR A 324 -4.13 -2.82 -24.91
C THR A 324 -4.68 -3.24 -26.27
N VAL A 325 -5.79 -2.65 -26.71
CA VAL A 325 -6.49 -3.00 -27.95
C VAL A 325 -6.56 -1.78 -28.88
N LEU A 326 -6.25 -2.02 -30.17
CA LEU A 326 -6.33 -0.99 -31.22
C LEU A 326 -7.64 -1.08 -32.03
N PRO A 327 -8.19 0.06 -32.49
CA PRO A 327 -7.74 1.42 -32.20
C PRO A 327 -8.00 1.80 -30.74
N LEU A 328 -7.15 2.67 -30.18
CA LEU A 328 -7.34 3.19 -28.83
C LEU A 328 -8.70 3.87 -28.73
N ARG A 329 -9.38 3.67 -27.59
CA ARG A 329 -10.76 4.12 -27.38
C ARG A 329 -10.74 5.35 -26.47
N GLY A 330 -11.09 6.50 -27.02
CA GLY A 330 -11.35 7.72 -26.25
C GLY A 330 -12.80 7.83 -25.77
N PHE A 331 -13.15 9.02 -25.29
CA PHE A 331 -14.54 9.40 -24.98
C PHE A 331 -15.35 9.60 -26.27
N THR A 332 -16.59 9.10 -26.27
CA THR A 332 -17.53 9.31 -27.40
C THR A 332 -18.63 10.30 -27.00
N GLU A 333 -19.16 10.19 -25.78
CA GLU A 333 -20.09 11.15 -25.21
C GLU A 333 -19.33 12.37 -24.64
N LEU A 334 -19.40 13.51 -25.34
CA LEU A 334 -18.71 14.75 -24.95
C LEU A 334 -19.64 15.80 -24.30
N GLY A 335 -20.88 15.41 -24.03
CA GLY A 335 -21.86 16.27 -23.39
C GLY A 335 -21.52 16.51 -21.91
N SER A 336 -21.83 17.70 -21.41
CA SER A 336 -21.74 17.95 -19.97
C SER A 336 -22.75 17.07 -19.23
N GLY A 337 -22.30 16.35 -18.20
CA GLY A 337 -23.14 15.43 -17.43
C GLY A 337 -23.58 14.16 -18.17
N THR A 338 -22.99 13.88 -19.34
CA THR A 338 -23.17 12.59 -20.03
C THR A 338 -21.99 11.69 -19.74
N ARG A 339 -22.25 10.39 -19.64
CA ARG A 339 -21.23 9.34 -19.48
C ARG A 339 -21.30 8.39 -20.65
N ASP A 340 -20.16 7.90 -21.09
CA ASP A 340 -20.07 6.74 -21.95
C ASP A 340 -20.56 5.48 -21.20
N ALA A 341 -21.02 4.48 -21.96
CA ALA A 341 -21.54 3.23 -21.39
C ALA A 341 -20.49 2.39 -20.65
N TRP A 342 -19.20 2.64 -20.90
CA TRP A 342 -18.09 1.95 -20.25
C TRP A 342 -17.68 2.60 -18.92
N GLU A 343 -18.09 3.83 -18.67
CA GLU A 343 -17.77 4.55 -17.44
C GLU A 343 -18.53 3.95 -16.25
N PRO A 344 -17.90 3.89 -15.06
CA PRO A 344 -18.56 3.49 -13.82
C PRO A 344 -19.85 4.29 -13.59
N ALA A 345 -20.86 3.67 -13.00
CA ALA A 345 -22.19 4.26 -12.85
C ALA A 345 -22.21 5.50 -11.94
N GLU A 346 -21.24 5.59 -11.02
CA GLU A 346 -21.09 6.68 -10.06
C GLU A 346 -20.37 7.91 -10.65
N VAL A 347 -19.85 7.84 -11.88
CA VAL A 347 -19.26 9.00 -12.54
C VAL A 347 -20.35 10.05 -12.76
N ASN A 348 -20.12 11.27 -12.25
CA ASN A 348 -21.05 12.41 -12.24
C ASN A 348 -22.33 12.22 -11.40
N ALA A 349 -22.35 11.29 -10.43
CA ALA A 349 -23.47 11.07 -9.51
C ALA A 349 -23.58 12.11 -8.39
#